data_AF-A0A8S3B553-F1
#
_entry.id   AF-A0A8S3B553-F1
#
_cell.length_a   1.000
_cell.length_b   1.000
_cell.length_c   1.000
_cell.angle_alpha   90.00
_cell.angle_beta   90.00
_cell.angle_gamma   90.00
#
_symmetry.space_group_name_H-M   'P 1'
#
loop_
_entity.id
_entity.type
_entity.pdbx_description
1 polymer ?
#
loop_
_entity_poly.entity_id
_entity_poly.type
_entity_poly.pdbx_seq_one_letter_code
_entity_poly.pdbx_strand_id
1 'polypeptide(L)'
;EKNEILHDLDRVTFLHDKFEVCHSPFNTSGLILKPDELANELTYPDGDIDNEKLNRIHGSMIGMALGDALGAHVEFRPRHYMVVHPVKELEGGGTWGLDKGQFTDDTSMALCLANSLIARQYYEPYDQLVRYKWWYRDGYMSSTGHCFDIGSATRQSLVEFERRQKRFATLHNIPIDELDFLSDYELLGKFEVNCSSEGVAGNGALMRLTPVPLFFYKHPAEAVEYSGLSGLITHGDKKAYDACRYYGALIVAAVNGVEKKKLLDKDFYTTYKEWFGDTALHPDIQNIANGSYQKGGYDKGIRGKGYIVDALEAALWAFWSDKDSFRDGVLAAVNLGDDTDTTAAIYGQLAGACYGYNALPEEWTTQIYAKEFIHCLSKWITYEGTIWSPEKAKPPNISNITASKPREQGEIGGDRSPAAERKQKSSSAAQKETAEKISESTKMHGKLHVNDAELRTRSRTFTEAPESLKLPPDDKLPSNRTNSAGKYDSACPRTSK
;
A
#
# COMPACT_ATOMS: atom_id res chain seq x y z
N GLU A 1 -20.94 39.90 -0.56
CA GLU A 1 -21.23 38.46 -0.38
C GLU A 1 -21.22 37.61 -1.68
N LYS A 2 -21.50 38.13 -2.89
CA LYS A 2 -21.37 37.32 -4.14
C LYS A 2 -20.06 37.49 -4.95
N ASN A 3 -19.16 38.39 -4.54
CA ASN A 3 -17.94 38.71 -5.29
C ASN A 3 -16.63 38.15 -4.68
N GLU A 4 -16.65 37.55 -3.49
CA GLU A 4 -15.45 36.91 -2.91
C GLU A 4 -15.23 35.48 -3.41
N ILE A 5 -16.29 34.77 -3.80
CA ILE A 5 -16.20 33.36 -4.26
C ILE A 5 -15.53 33.23 -5.64
N LEU A 6 -15.63 34.26 -6.49
CA LEU A 6 -15.04 34.22 -7.84
C LEU A 6 -13.52 34.43 -7.85
N HIS A 7 -12.96 35.13 -6.86
CA HIS A 7 -11.52 35.36 -6.76
C HIS A 7 -10.74 34.15 -6.23
N ASP A 8 -11.38 33.27 -5.44
CA ASP A 8 -10.76 32.02 -4.98
C ASP A 8 -10.67 30.99 -6.11
N LEU A 9 -11.69 30.90 -6.97
CA LEU A 9 -11.68 29.97 -8.12
C LEU A 9 -10.51 30.26 -9.07
N ASP A 10 -10.22 31.52 -9.39
CA ASP A 10 -9.11 31.87 -10.29
C ASP A 10 -7.73 31.63 -9.65
N ARG A 11 -7.59 31.80 -8.32
CA ARG A 11 -6.35 31.49 -7.59
C ARG A 11 -6.10 29.98 -7.46
N VAL A 12 -7.15 29.20 -7.21
CA VAL A 12 -7.09 27.74 -7.13
C VAL A 12 -6.79 27.14 -8.49
N THR A 13 -7.35 27.69 -9.57
CA THR A 13 -7.02 27.28 -10.95
C THR A 13 -5.55 27.62 -11.29
N PHE A 14 -5.04 28.79 -10.87
CA PHE A 14 -3.63 29.17 -11.08
C PHE A 14 -2.63 28.34 -10.24
N LEU A 15 -3.02 27.90 -9.04
CA LEU A 15 -2.23 26.97 -8.22
C LEU A 15 -2.30 25.54 -8.77
N HIS A 16 -3.45 25.10 -9.31
CA HIS A 16 -3.61 23.85 -10.06
C HIS A 16 -2.77 23.84 -11.36
N ASP A 17 -2.67 24.97 -12.08
CA ASP A 17 -1.86 25.09 -13.30
C ASP A 17 -0.35 25.08 -13.03
N LYS A 18 0.09 25.46 -11.82
CA LYS A 18 1.51 25.38 -11.40
C LYS A 18 1.87 24.09 -10.68
N PHE A 19 0.85 23.40 -10.18
CA PHE A 19 0.96 22.16 -9.45
C PHE A 19 0.17 21.13 -10.24
N GLU A 20 0.71 20.73 -11.40
CA GLU A 20 0.28 19.48 -12.04
C GLU A 20 0.53 18.36 -11.03
N VAL A 21 -0.49 18.05 -10.25
CA VAL A 21 -0.68 16.75 -9.63
C VAL A 21 -0.69 15.77 -10.80
N CYS A 22 0.47 15.17 -11.04
CA CYS A 22 1.01 15.08 -12.38
C CYS A 22 0.00 14.52 -13.40
N HIS A 23 -0.28 15.31 -14.45
CA HIS A 23 -1.00 14.85 -15.62
C HIS A 23 -0.14 13.91 -16.48
N SER A 24 1.11 13.68 -16.10
CA SER A 24 2.07 12.78 -16.72
C SER A 24 3.00 12.22 -15.65
N PRO A 25 3.44 10.96 -15.71
CA PRO A 25 4.48 10.47 -14.79
C PRO A 25 5.88 11.01 -15.12
N PHE A 26 6.06 11.74 -16.23
CA PHE A 26 7.34 12.24 -16.71
C PHE A 26 7.41 13.78 -16.73
N ASN A 27 8.59 14.33 -16.47
CA ASN A 27 8.90 15.74 -16.64
C ASN A 27 9.09 16.13 -18.12
N THR A 28 9.32 17.41 -18.39
CA THR A 28 9.51 17.95 -19.76
C THR A 28 10.70 17.33 -20.51
N SER A 29 11.63 16.69 -19.80
CA SER A 29 12.79 15.98 -20.35
C SER A 29 12.54 14.48 -20.54
N GLY A 30 11.32 14.00 -20.27
CA GLY A 30 10.93 12.59 -20.38
C GLY A 30 11.46 11.68 -19.27
N LEU A 31 11.97 12.25 -18.17
CA LEU A 31 12.40 11.48 -16.99
C LEU A 31 11.25 11.33 -16.00
N ILE A 32 11.19 10.19 -15.31
CA ILE A 32 10.17 9.93 -14.29
C ILE A 32 10.23 11.00 -13.19
N LEU A 33 9.09 11.56 -12.82
CA LEU A 33 8.97 12.50 -11.71
C LEU A 33 9.13 11.76 -10.39
N LYS A 34 10.19 12.09 -9.65
CA LYS A 34 10.41 11.55 -8.31
C LYS A 34 9.70 12.41 -7.25
N PRO A 35 9.17 11.80 -6.18
CA PRO A 35 8.52 12.53 -5.09
C PRO A 35 9.37 13.65 -4.48
N ASP A 36 10.67 13.44 -4.31
CA ASP A 36 11.59 14.43 -3.72
C ASP A 36 11.93 15.59 -4.67
N GLU A 37 11.93 15.34 -5.98
CA GLU A 37 12.09 16.38 -7.00
C GLU A 37 10.88 17.31 -7.01
N LEU A 38 9.67 16.75 -6.87
CA LEU A 38 8.43 17.51 -6.77
C LEU A 38 8.43 18.44 -5.55
N ALA A 39 8.98 18.00 -4.41
CA ALA A 39 9.00 18.73 -3.14
C ALA A 39 9.48 20.20 -3.23
N ASN A 40 10.40 20.51 -4.14
CA ASN A 40 11.00 21.84 -4.26
C ASN A 40 10.15 22.84 -5.04
N GLU A 41 9.11 22.38 -5.74
CA GLU A 41 8.25 23.20 -6.60
C GLU A 41 6.87 23.47 -5.98
N LEU A 42 6.66 22.99 -4.74
CA LEU A 42 5.33 22.89 -4.16
C LEU A 42 4.81 24.21 -3.59
N THR A 43 3.77 24.75 -4.22
CA THR A 43 2.86 25.75 -3.63
C THR A 43 1.61 25.05 -3.09
N TYR A 44 1.12 25.46 -1.92
CA TYR A 44 -0.12 24.95 -1.35
C TYR A 44 -1.14 26.09 -1.21
N PRO A 45 -2.45 25.79 -1.22
CA PRO A 45 -3.49 26.81 -1.18
C PRO A 45 -3.37 27.68 0.08
N ASP A 46 -3.42 29.01 -0.13
CA ASP A 46 -3.62 29.99 0.94
C ASP A 46 -5.07 29.90 1.40
N GLY A 47 -5.31 29.34 2.59
CA GLY A 47 -6.66 29.19 3.14
C GLY A 47 -6.63 28.90 4.63
N ASP A 48 -7.76 29.15 5.29
CA ASP A 48 -7.95 28.82 6.71
C ASP A 48 -8.09 27.30 6.86
N ILE A 49 -6.96 26.59 6.81
CA ILE A 49 -6.90 25.16 7.04
C ILE A 49 -7.00 24.93 8.54
N ASP A 50 -7.97 24.13 8.97
CA ASP A 50 -8.07 23.68 10.35
C ASP A 50 -6.76 22.95 10.74
N ASN A 51 -5.96 23.61 11.59
CA ASN A 51 -4.64 23.12 11.97
C ASN A 51 -4.70 21.80 12.74
N GLU A 52 -5.78 21.53 13.49
CA GLU A 52 -5.93 20.24 14.18
C GLU A 52 -6.21 19.13 13.16
N LYS A 53 -7.10 19.40 12.19
CA LYS A 53 -7.37 18.48 11.09
C LYS A 53 -6.14 18.18 10.27
N LEU A 54 -5.41 19.22 9.89
CA LEU A 54 -4.18 19.08 9.13
C LEU A 54 -3.14 18.27 9.91
N ASN A 55 -2.98 18.51 11.20
CA ASN A 55 -2.09 17.72 12.06
C ASN A 55 -2.47 16.22 12.06
N ARG A 56 -3.75 15.88 12.09
CA ARG A 56 -4.23 14.48 12.02
C ARG A 56 -4.04 13.86 10.63
N ILE A 57 -4.32 14.61 9.57
CA ILE A 57 -4.13 14.17 8.18
C ILE A 57 -2.64 13.96 7.87
N HIS A 58 -1.77 14.90 8.25
CA HIS A 58 -0.32 14.74 8.20
C HIS A 58 0.14 13.54 8.99
N GLY A 59 -0.38 13.39 10.22
CA GLY A 59 -0.04 12.27 11.09
C GLY A 59 -0.36 10.93 10.43
N SER A 60 -1.50 10.81 9.77
CA SER A 60 -1.90 9.58 9.09
C SER A 60 -1.01 9.25 7.88
N MET A 61 -0.76 10.23 7.01
CA MET A 61 0.07 10.03 5.81
C MET A 61 1.53 9.72 6.15
N ILE A 62 2.12 10.48 7.09
CA ILE A 62 3.50 10.24 7.55
C ILE A 62 3.59 8.99 8.42
N GLY A 63 2.61 8.74 9.28
CA GLY A 63 2.56 7.56 10.14
C GLY A 63 2.56 6.26 9.34
N MET A 64 1.80 6.23 8.23
CA MET A 64 1.83 5.13 7.26
C MET A 64 3.24 4.96 6.66
N ALA A 65 3.81 6.01 6.08
CA ALA A 65 5.14 5.96 5.46
C ALA A 65 6.26 5.56 6.45
N LEU A 66 6.12 5.99 7.71
CA LEU A 66 7.02 5.62 8.78
C LEU A 66 6.85 4.15 9.19
N GLY A 67 5.62 3.66 9.29
CA GLY A 67 5.34 2.25 9.58
C GLY A 67 5.91 1.33 8.50
N ASP A 68 5.64 1.66 7.23
CA ASP A 68 6.18 1.02 6.04
C ASP A 68 7.72 0.97 6.11
N ALA A 69 8.39 2.13 6.12
CA ALA A 69 9.86 2.21 6.09
C ALA A 69 10.53 1.50 7.29
N LEU A 70 9.88 1.48 8.46
CA LEU A 70 10.38 0.78 9.64
C LEU A 70 10.24 -0.74 9.49
N GLY A 71 9.11 -1.22 8.94
CA GLY A 71 8.84 -2.63 8.74
C GLY A 71 9.60 -3.24 7.56
N ALA A 72 9.90 -2.46 6.51
CA ALA A 72 10.61 -2.92 5.31
C ALA A 72 12.02 -3.47 5.61
N HIS A 73 12.65 -2.98 6.68
CA HIS A 73 13.95 -3.46 7.15
C HIS A 73 13.96 -4.96 7.51
N VAL A 74 12.83 -5.49 7.99
CA VAL A 74 12.71 -6.85 8.53
C VAL A 74 11.59 -7.64 7.87
N GLU A 75 11.15 -7.21 6.70
CA GLU A 75 10.12 -7.89 5.93
C GLU A 75 10.49 -9.36 5.69
N PHE A 76 9.49 -10.23 5.77
CA PHE A 76 9.59 -11.70 5.68
C PHE A 76 10.38 -12.37 6.80
N ARG A 77 10.84 -11.63 7.82
CA ARG A 77 11.50 -12.23 8.98
C ARG A 77 10.47 -12.85 9.93
N PRO A 78 10.58 -14.15 10.24
CA PRO A 78 9.60 -14.80 11.11
C PRO A 78 9.72 -14.27 12.55
N ARG A 79 8.64 -14.35 13.33
CA ARG A 79 8.60 -13.87 14.72
C ARG A 79 9.78 -14.33 15.61
N HIS A 80 10.26 -15.56 15.45
CA HIS A 80 11.39 -16.06 16.26
C HIS A 80 12.70 -15.31 15.97
N TYR A 81 12.88 -14.79 14.75
CA TYR A 81 13.97 -13.90 14.41
C TYR A 81 13.81 -12.57 15.16
N MET A 82 12.61 -12.00 15.17
CA MET A 82 12.28 -10.72 15.82
C MET A 82 12.49 -10.76 17.34
N VAL A 83 12.33 -11.92 17.98
CA VAL A 83 12.60 -12.06 19.43
C VAL A 83 14.10 -11.90 19.74
N VAL A 84 14.97 -12.35 18.84
CA VAL A 84 16.43 -12.27 19.01
C VAL A 84 16.98 -10.93 18.48
N HIS A 85 16.40 -10.44 17.39
CA HIS A 85 16.81 -9.22 16.69
C HIS A 85 15.61 -8.25 16.58
N PRO A 86 15.11 -7.72 17.71
CA PRO A 86 13.96 -6.82 17.66
C PRO A 86 14.34 -5.50 17.02
N VAL A 87 13.46 -4.99 16.16
CA VAL A 87 13.55 -3.63 15.64
C VAL A 87 13.31 -2.66 16.78
N LYS A 88 14.16 -1.64 16.87
CA LYS A 88 14.09 -0.59 17.89
C LYS A 88 14.12 0.81 17.30
N GLU A 89 14.75 0.96 16.15
CA GLU A 89 15.01 2.23 15.48
C GLU A 89 14.81 2.07 13.98
N LEU A 90 14.69 3.20 13.28
CA LEU A 90 14.66 3.23 11.81
C LEU A 90 16.08 3.01 11.25
N GLU A 91 16.32 1.87 10.61
CA GLU A 91 17.66 1.43 10.20
C GLU A 91 17.89 1.41 8.66
N GLY A 92 16.85 1.19 7.85
CA GLY A 92 17.00 0.92 6.41
C GLY A 92 17.61 -0.47 6.16
N GLY A 93 17.79 -0.90 4.91
CA GLY A 93 18.34 -2.20 4.53
C GLY A 93 17.24 -3.20 4.16
N GLY A 94 17.20 -4.35 4.83
CA GLY A 94 16.18 -5.39 4.57
C GLY A 94 16.35 -6.12 3.26
N THR A 95 15.26 -6.76 2.80
CA THR A 95 15.20 -7.59 1.59
C THR A 95 15.68 -6.84 0.35
N TRP A 96 15.37 -5.55 0.28
CA TRP A 96 15.59 -4.69 -0.88
C TRP A 96 16.84 -3.80 -0.76
N GLY A 97 17.52 -3.81 0.40
CA GLY A 97 18.71 -2.98 0.62
C GLY A 97 18.41 -1.48 0.59
N LEU A 98 17.26 -1.07 1.15
CA LEU A 98 16.76 0.30 1.13
C LEU A 98 17.65 1.26 1.94
N ASP A 99 17.71 2.51 1.53
CA ASP A 99 18.23 3.56 2.40
C ASP A 99 17.27 3.82 3.57
N LYS A 100 17.81 4.38 4.65
CA LYS A 100 17.02 4.72 5.83
C LYS A 100 15.88 5.67 5.46
N GLY A 101 14.65 5.29 5.78
CA GLY A 101 13.44 6.08 5.55
C GLY A 101 12.84 5.96 4.15
N GLN A 102 13.41 5.13 3.26
CA GLN A 102 12.72 4.69 2.05
C GLN A 102 11.60 3.70 2.40
N PHE A 103 10.48 3.85 1.71
CA PHE A 103 9.24 3.10 1.87
C PHE A 103 8.99 2.16 0.67
N THR A 104 8.09 1.19 0.78
CA THR A 104 7.80 0.13 -0.21
C THR A 104 6.56 0.45 -1.06
N ASP A 105 5.83 -0.59 -1.51
CA ASP A 105 4.63 -0.43 -2.32
C ASP A 105 3.44 0.11 -1.52
N ASP A 106 3.38 -0.08 -0.20
CA ASP A 106 2.33 0.48 0.66
C ASP A 106 2.18 1.98 0.46
N THR A 107 3.29 2.71 0.69
CA THR A 107 3.32 4.16 0.57
C THR A 107 3.27 4.58 -0.89
N SER A 108 3.99 3.90 -1.80
CA SER A 108 3.98 4.25 -3.23
C SER A 108 2.56 4.22 -3.82
N MET A 109 1.79 3.18 -3.51
CA MET A 109 0.40 3.07 -3.94
C MET A 109 -0.51 4.08 -3.24
N ALA A 110 -0.28 4.38 -1.95
CA ALA A 110 -1.05 5.42 -1.27
C ALA A 110 -0.78 6.82 -1.87
N LEU A 111 0.46 7.14 -2.23
CA LEU A 111 0.80 8.39 -2.91
C LEU A 111 0.13 8.48 -4.29
N CYS A 112 0.08 7.37 -5.05
CA CYS A 112 -0.68 7.30 -6.29
C CYS A 112 -2.18 7.58 -6.07
N LEU A 113 -2.78 7.01 -5.03
CA LEU A 113 -4.19 7.18 -4.69
C LEU A 113 -4.50 8.62 -4.23
N ALA A 114 -3.66 9.20 -3.37
CA ALA A 114 -3.74 10.59 -2.96
C ALA A 114 -3.72 11.53 -4.17
N ASN A 115 -2.77 11.28 -5.08
CA ASN A 115 -2.60 12.06 -6.29
C ASN A 115 -3.83 11.96 -7.22
N SER A 116 -4.42 10.76 -7.37
CA SER A 116 -5.69 10.58 -8.10
C SER A 116 -6.81 11.43 -7.52
N LEU A 117 -7.02 11.37 -6.20
CA LEU A 117 -8.09 12.09 -5.53
C LEU A 117 -7.95 13.62 -5.70
N ILE A 118 -6.73 14.14 -5.59
CA ILE A 118 -6.48 15.58 -5.74
C ILE A 118 -6.68 16.01 -7.20
N ALA A 119 -6.08 15.31 -8.18
CA ALA A 119 -6.20 15.67 -9.60
C ALA A 119 -7.62 15.55 -10.14
N ARG A 120 -8.36 14.54 -9.67
CA ARG A 120 -9.72 14.27 -10.15
C ARG A 120 -10.75 15.06 -9.36
N GLN A 121 -10.47 15.42 -8.11
CA GLN A 121 -11.40 16.06 -7.15
C GLN A 121 -12.64 15.20 -6.83
N TYR A 122 -12.56 13.89 -7.07
CA TYR A 122 -13.52 12.87 -6.66
C TYR A 122 -12.84 11.49 -6.74
N TYR A 123 -13.53 10.44 -6.29
CA TYR A 123 -13.04 9.07 -6.43
C TYR A 123 -13.24 8.55 -7.86
N GLU A 124 -12.15 8.48 -8.63
CA GLU A 124 -12.10 7.95 -10.00
C GLU A 124 -11.31 6.63 -10.07
N PRO A 125 -11.97 5.46 -10.07
CA PRO A 125 -11.29 4.16 -10.05
C PRO A 125 -10.40 3.92 -11.28
N TYR A 126 -10.74 4.49 -12.44
CA TYR A 126 -9.91 4.33 -13.63
C TYR A 126 -8.55 5.03 -13.48
N ASP A 127 -8.57 6.29 -13.04
CA ASP A 127 -7.38 7.11 -12.80
C ASP A 127 -6.50 6.51 -11.70
N GLN A 128 -7.11 5.93 -10.66
CA GLN A 128 -6.41 5.15 -9.64
C GLN A 128 -5.60 4.00 -10.27
N LEU A 129 -6.19 3.22 -11.19
CA LEU A 129 -5.48 2.14 -11.89
C LEU A 129 -4.40 2.67 -12.85
N VAL A 130 -4.64 3.80 -13.50
CA VAL A 130 -3.63 4.48 -14.35
C VAL A 130 -2.40 4.84 -13.52
N ARG A 131 -2.57 5.47 -12.35
CA ARG A 131 -1.43 5.85 -11.50
C ARG A 131 -0.70 4.65 -10.91
N TYR A 132 -1.43 3.59 -10.54
CA TYR A 132 -0.80 2.32 -10.15
C TYR A 132 -0.03 1.68 -11.30
N LYS A 133 -0.52 1.80 -12.54
CA LYS A 133 0.20 1.35 -13.73
C LYS A 133 1.48 2.17 -13.93
N TRP A 134 1.44 3.51 -13.79
CA TRP A 134 2.65 4.35 -13.88
C TRP A 134 3.67 3.98 -12.81
N TRP A 135 3.23 3.68 -11.58
CA TRP A 135 4.13 3.16 -10.56
C TRP A 135 4.74 1.83 -11.02
N TYR A 136 3.91 0.85 -11.37
CA TYR A 136 4.34 -0.48 -11.78
C TYR A 136 5.30 -0.48 -12.98
N ARG A 137 5.06 0.37 -13.98
CA ARG A 137 5.84 0.41 -15.22
C ARG A 137 7.06 1.31 -15.14
N ASP A 138 6.93 2.46 -14.51
CA ASP A 138 7.89 3.55 -14.66
C ASP A 138 8.50 4.00 -13.32
N GLY A 139 8.00 3.50 -12.18
CA GLY A 139 8.48 3.87 -10.86
C GLY A 139 7.87 5.16 -10.31
N TYR A 140 6.77 5.64 -10.89
CA TYR A 140 6.04 6.80 -10.39
C TYR A 140 5.72 6.66 -8.90
N MET A 141 6.00 7.70 -8.10
CA MET A 141 5.82 7.72 -6.64
C MET A 141 6.64 6.70 -5.84
N SER A 142 7.63 6.05 -6.44
CA SER A 142 8.55 5.14 -5.73
C SER A 142 9.62 5.89 -4.95
N SER A 143 10.03 5.34 -3.81
CA SER A 143 11.17 5.82 -3.02
C SER A 143 12.55 5.52 -3.64
N THR A 144 12.60 4.59 -4.60
CA THR A 144 13.82 4.13 -5.27
C THR A 144 13.86 4.49 -6.77
N GLY A 145 12.84 5.20 -7.26
CA GLY A 145 12.70 5.58 -8.66
C GLY A 145 12.32 4.43 -9.62
N HIS A 146 11.98 3.25 -9.10
CA HIS A 146 11.45 2.12 -9.88
C HIS A 146 10.45 1.31 -9.04
N CYS A 147 9.58 0.52 -9.69
CA CYS A 147 8.69 -0.39 -8.96
C CYS A 147 9.49 -1.56 -8.37
N PHE A 148 9.26 -1.82 -7.08
CA PHE A 148 9.68 -3.02 -6.37
C PHE A 148 8.57 -3.42 -5.39
N ASP A 149 8.70 -4.59 -4.77
CA ASP A 149 7.78 -5.15 -3.77
C ASP A 149 6.32 -5.40 -4.17
N ILE A 150 5.96 -5.18 -5.43
CA ILE A 150 4.56 -5.33 -5.86
C ILE A 150 3.96 -6.71 -5.55
N GLY A 151 2.93 -6.70 -4.71
CA GLY A 151 2.16 -7.90 -4.39
C GLY A 151 1.53 -8.57 -5.61
N SER A 152 1.45 -9.91 -5.59
CA SER A 152 0.97 -10.72 -6.73
C SER A 152 -0.46 -10.37 -7.18
N ALA A 153 -1.36 -10.10 -6.23
CA ALA A 153 -2.75 -9.69 -6.50
C ALA A 153 -2.83 -8.34 -7.24
N THR A 154 -2.08 -7.35 -6.76
CA THR A 154 -1.96 -6.03 -7.39
C THR A 154 -1.41 -6.17 -8.81
N ARG A 155 -0.28 -6.88 -8.96
CA ARG A 155 0.35 -7.10 -10.27
C ARG A 155 -0.60 -7.76 -11.28
N GLN A 156 -1.33 -8.80 -10.87
CA GLN A 156 -2.30 -9.47 -11.73
C GLN A 156 -3.43 -8.54 -12.16
N SER A 157 -3.94 -7.72 -11.23
CA SER A 157 -5.00 -6.74 -11.52
C SER A 157 -4.52 -5.66 -12.50
N LEU A 158 -3.28 -5.17 -12.38
CA LEU A 158 -2.73 -4.18 -13.31
C LEU A 158 -2.46 -4.76 -14.70
N VAL A 159 -2.03 -6.02 -14.79
CA VAL A 159 -1.90 -6.72 -16.08
C VAL A 159 -3.26 -6.89 -16.75
N GLU A 160 -4.29 -7.24 -15.99
CA GLU A 160 -5.67 -7.32 -16.49
C GLU A 160 -6.20 -5.94 -16.92
N PHE A 161 -5.91 -4.90 -16.15
CA PHE A 161 -6.23 -3.51 -16.50
C PHE A 161 -5.63 -3.11 -17.85
N GLU A 162 -4.33 -3.33 -18.08
CA GLU A 162 -3.67 -3.04 -19.35
C GLU A 162 -4.27 -3.83 -20.53
N ARG A 163 -4.66 -5.09 -20.30
CA ARG A 163 -5.35 -5.91 -21.30
C ARG A 163 -6.72 -5.31 -21.66
N ARG A 164 -7.47 -4.85 -20.65
CA ARG A 164 -8.76 -4.18 -20.83
C ARG A 164 -8.60 -2.82 -21.51
N GLN A 165 -7.58 -2.03 -21.17
CA GLN A 165 -7.24 -0.77 -21.84
C GLN A 165 -7.05 -0.98 -23.35
N LYS A 166 -6.26 -1.98 -23.77
CA LYS A 166 -6.05 -2.28 -25.20
C LYS A 166 -7.35 -2.63 -25.93
N ARG A 167 -8.21 -3.44 -25.29
CA ARG A 167 -9.52 -3.81 -25.85
C ARG A 167 -10.43 -2.60 -25.96
N PHE A 168 -10.48 -1.78 -24.91
CA PHE A 168 -11.30 -0.58 -24.83
C PHE A 168 -10.89 0.46 -25.87
N ALA A 169 -9.59 0.74 -26.00
CA ALA A 169 -9.01 1.59 -27.03
C ALA A 169 -9.42 1.14 -28.44
N THR A 170 -9.33 -0.16 -28.73
CA THR A 170 -9.75 -0.73 -30.02
C THR A 170 -11.25 -0.56 -30.26
N LEU A 171 -12.09 -0.85 -29.26
CA LEU A 171 -13.54 -0.77 -29.38
C LEU A 171 -14.05 0.66 -29.62
N HIS A 172 -13.37 1.64 -29.04
CA HIS A 172 -13.76 3.04 -29.08
C HIS A 172 -12.91 3.90 -30.03
N ASN A 173 -11.99 3.28 -30.78
CA ASN A 173 -11.10 3.94 -31.74
C ASN A 173 -10.29 5.09 -31.11
N ILE A 174 -9.69 4.82 -29.95
CA ILE A 174 -8.85 5.75 -29.19
C ILE A 174 -7.40 5.26 -29.30
N PRO A 175 -6.41 6.13 -29.57
CA PRO A 175 -4.99 5.79 -29.44
C PRO A 175 -4.65 5.32 -28.03
N ILE A 176 -3.86 4.25 -27.90
CA ILE A 176 -3.59 3.62 -26.59
C ILE A 176 -2.80 4.53 -25.64
N ASP A 177 -1.96 5.39 -26.19
CA ASP A 177 -1.14 6.39 -25.51
C ASP A 177 -1.95 7.59 -25.01
N GLU A 178 -3.14 7.84 -25.55
CA GLU A 178 -4.06 8.87 -25.06
C GLU A 178 -4.95 8.38 -23.91
N LEU A 179 -5.08 7.06 -23.74
CA LEU A 179 -6.10 6.48 -22.87
C LEU A 179 -5.89 6.78 -21.37
N ASP A 180 -4.64 6.91 -20.94
CA ASP A 180 -4.29 7.27 -19.56
C ASP A 180 -4.73 8.69 -19.19
N PHE A 181 -4.86 9.56 -20.18
CA PHE A 181 -5.20 10.98 -20.01
C PHE A 181 -6.64 11.29 -20.39
N LEU A 182 -7.44 10.26 -20.68
CA LEU A 182 -8.83 10.41 -21.08
C LEU A 182 -9.62 11.12 -19.99
N SER A 183 -10.26 12.24 -20.34
CA SER A 183 -11.09 13.02 -19.42
C SER A 183 -12.60 12.87 -19.67
N ASP A 184 -13.00 12.07 -20.66
CA ASP A 184 -14.40 11.78 -20.98
C ASP A 184 -15.00 10.82 -19.93
N TYR A 185 -15.75 11.39 -19.00
CA TYR A 185 -16.38 10.67 -17.89
C TYR A 185 -17.43 9.65 -18.33
N GLU A 186 -18.20 9.94 -19.39
CA GLU A 186 -19.23 9.01 -19.87
C GLU A 186 -18.58 7.78 -20.50
N LEU A 187 -17.45 8.00 -21.18
CA LEU A 187 -16.67 6.94 -21.79
C LEU A 187 -15.92 6.13 -20.73
N LEU A 188 -15.22 6.78 -19.80
CA LEU A 188 -14.56 6.12 -18.67
C LEU A 188 -15.54 5.30 -17.82
N GLY A 189 -16.76 5.80 -17.65
CA GLY A 189 -17.82 5.08 -16.96
C GLY A 189 -18.19 3.73 -17.60
N LYS A 190 -17.82 3.48 -18.86
CA LYS A 190 -18.02 2.18 -19.55
C LYS A 190 -16.87 1.21 -19.35
N PHE A 191 -15.76 1.64 -18.76
CA PHE A 191 -14.61 0.78 -18.50
C PHE A 191 -14.86 -0.13 -17.29
N GLU A 192 -14.57 -1.42 -17.45
CA GLU A 192 -14.72 -2.40 -16.37
C GLU A 192 -13.49 -2.34 -15.43
N VAL A 193 -13.58 -1.52 -14.38
CA VAL A 193 -12.46 -1.25 -13.44
C VAL A 193 -12.18 -2.37 -12.43
N ASN A 194 -13.11 -3.31 -12.24
CA ASN A 194 -12.90 -4.46 -11.35
C ASN A 194 -11.98 -5.50 -12.02
N CYS A 195 -10.67 -5.24 -11.96
CA CYS A 195 -9.64 -6.03 -12.63
C CYS A 195 -9.11 -7.20 -11.78
N SER A 196 -9.57 -7.30 -10.53
CA SER A 196 -9.24 -8.41 -9.63
C SER A 196 -10.18 -9.60 -9.81
N SER A 197 -9.65 -10.79 -9.60
CA SER A 197 -10.45 -12.01 -9.51
C SER A 197 -11.23 -12.05 -8.19
N GLU A 198 -12.38 -12.74 -8.20
CA GLU A 198 -13.12 -13.04 -6.97
C GLU A 198 -12.27 -13.84 -5.98
N GLY A 199 -12.42 -13.58 -4.67
CA GLY A 199 -11.74 -14.32 -3.61
C GLY A 199 -10.31 -13.85 -3.29
N VAL A 200 -9.83 -12.79 -3.93
CA VAL A 200 -8.51 -12.21 -3.68
C VAL A 200 -8.53 -11.34 -2.42
N ALA A 201 -8.21 -11.95 -1.28
CA ALA A 201 -8.28 -11.34 0.06
C ALA A 201 -6.90 -10.92 0.66
N GLY A 202 -5.97 -10.47 -0.19
CA GLY A 202 -4.69 -9.92 0.23
C GLY A 202 -4.83 -8.57 0.96
N ASN A 203 -3.87 -8.22 1.82
CA ASN A 203 -3.83 -6.95 2.56
C ASN A 203 -3.49 -5.72 1.71
N GLY A 204 -3.07 -5.89 0.44
CA GLY A 204 -2.62 -4.80 -0.42
C GLY A 204 -3.65 -3.69 -0.67
N ALA A 205 -4.94 -3.96 -0.48
CA ALA A 205 -5.98 -2.92 -0.48
C ALA A 205 -5.93 -2.01 0.76
N LEU A 206 -5.65 -2.58 1.93
CA LEU A 206 -5.70 -1.92 3.23
C LEU A 206 -4.43 -1.10 3.51
N MET A 207 -3.29 -1.60 3.04
CA MET A 207 -1.97 -1.00 3.26
C MET A 207 -1.83 0.45 2.75
N ARG A 208 -2.63 0.79 1.74
CA ARG A 208 -2.59 2.07 1.00
C ARG A 208 -3.81 2.97 1.24
N LEU A 209 -4.66 2.61 2.20
CA LEU A 209 -6.05 3.09 2.24
C LEU A 209 -6.17 4.58 2.55
N THR A 210 -5.33 5.10 3.44
CA THR A 210 -5.55 6.38 4.13
C THR A 210 -5.95 7.58 3.25
N PRO A 211 -5.45 7.79 2.02
CA PRO A 211 -5.84 8.98 1.26
C PRO A 211 -7.35 9.15 1.05
N VAL A 212 -8.10 8.05 0.89
CA VAL A 212 -9.55 8.08 0.69
C VAL A 212 -10.31 8.62 1.91
N PRO A 213 -10.21 8.01 3.10
CA PRO A 213 -10.89 8.54 4.29
C PRO A 213 -10.41 9.95 4.68
N LEU A 214 -9.15 10.30 4.40
CA LEU A 214 -8.66 11.66 4.65
C LEU A 214 -9.27 12.68 3.69
N PHE A 215 -9.44 12.36 2.40
CA PHE A 215 -10.04 13.27 1.42
C PHE A 215 -11.53 13.52 1.69
N PHE A 216 -12.28 12.48 2.03
CA PHE A 216 -13.72 12.57 2.27
C PHE A 216 -14.09 12.78 3.74
N TYR A 217 -13.18 13.30 4.59
CA TYR A 217 -13.36 13.32 6.04
C TYR A 217 -14.61 14.07 6.55
N LYS A 218 -15.15 15.02 5.77
CA LYS A 218 -16.41 15.74 6.05
C LYS A 218 -17.67 14.96 5.67
N HIS A 219 -17.52 13.88 4.91
CA HIS A 219 -18.60 13.09 4.32
C HIS A 219 -18.37 11.60 4.62
N PRO A 220 -18.62 11.16 5.87
CA PRO A 220 -18.18 9.85 6.34
C PRO A 220 -18.79 8.66 5.58
N ALA A 221 -20.02 8.78 5.06
CA ALA A 221 -20.65 7.68 4.31
C ALA A 221 -19.90 7.43 2.98
N GLU A 222 -19.56 8.49 2.26
CA GLU A 222 -18.76 8.44 1.04
C GLU A 222 -17.34 7.99 1.32
N ALA A 223 -16.73 8.49 2.40
CA ALA A 223 -15.42 8.04 2.84
C ALA A 223 -15.36 6.53 3.09
N VAL A 224 -16.36 5.99 3.78
CA VAL A 224 -16.49 4.55 4.05
C VAL A 224 -16.72 3.77 2.75
N GLU A 225 -17.66 4.19 1.91
CA GLU A 225 -17.97 3.48 0.66
C GLU A 225 -16.78 3.48 -0.30
N TYR A 226 -16.18 4.65 -0.56
CA TYR A 226 -15.03 4.78 -1.43
C TYR A 226 -13.81 4.03 -0.90
N SER A 227 -13.66 3.89 0.43
CA SER A 227 -12.61 3.05 1.01
C SER A 227 -12.76 1.59 0.58
N GLY A 228 -13.99 1.07 0.57
CA GLY A 228 -14.26 -0.27 0.05
C GLY A 228 -13.98 -0.38 -1.45
N LEU A 229 -14.52 0.55 -2.24
CA LEU A 229 -14.41 0.51 -3.70
C LEU A 229 -12.96 0.65 -4.18
N SER A 230 -12.12 1.46 -3.51
CA SER A 230 -10.70 1.63 -3.86
C SER A 230 -9.86 0.38 -3.62
N GLY A 231 -10.32 -0.50 -2.74
CA GLY A 231 -9.74 -1.83 -2.51
C GLY A 231 -10.17 -2.83 -3.59
N LEU A 232 -11.46 -2.85 -3.91
CA LEU A 232 -12.10 -3.88 -4.74
C LEU A 232 -11.50 -4.00 -6.15
N ILE A 233 -11.06 -2.87 -6.72
CA ILE A 233 -10.51 -2.84 -8.09
C ILE A 233 -9.22 -3.67 -8.26
N THR A 234 -8.47 -3.94 -7.17
CA THR A 234 -7.32 -4.86 -7.19
C THR A 234 -7.44 -6.06 -6.26
N HIS A 235 -8.43 -6.09 -5.36
CA HIS A 235 -8.67 -7.17 -4.40
C HIS A 235 -10.16 -7.54 -4.35
N GLY A 236 -10.56 -8.47 -5.22
CA GLY A 236 -11.97 -8.82 -5.50
C GLY A 236 -12.68 -9.66 -4.43
N ASP A 237 -12.26 -9.59 -3.16
CA ASP A 237 -12.92 -10.31 -2.05
C ASP A 237 -13.77 -9.36 -1.19
N LYS A 238 -14.94 -9.84 -0.74
CA LYS A 238 -15.85 -9.11 0.16
C LYS A 238 -15.17 -8.72 1.48
N LYS A 239 -14.26 -9.55 2.00
CA LYS A 239 -13.45 -9.25 3.18
C LYS A 239 -12.53 -8.07 2.95
N ALA A 240 -11.92 -7.96 1.77
CA ALA A 240 -11.06 -6.83 1.44
C ALA A 240 -11.87 -5.53 1.34
N TYR A 241 -13.02 -5.58 0.66
CA TYR A 241 -13.97 -4.48 0.59
C TYR A 241 -14.42 -4.02 1.98
N ASP A 242 -14.91 -4.93 2.83
CA ASP A 242 -15.41 -4.56 4.17
C ASP A 242 -14.31 -4.19 5.16
N ALA A 243 -13.12 -4.79 5.06
CA ALA A 243 -11.97 -4.39 5.87
C ALA A 243 -11.62 -2.92 5.59
N CYS A 244 -11.57 -2.52 4.32
CA CYS A 244 -11.30 -1.14 3.96
C CYS A 244 -12.43 -0.20 4.41
N ARG A 245 -13.71 -0.60 4.30
CA ARG A 245 -14.84 0.19 4.82
C ARG A 245 -14.75 0.44 6.32
N TYR A 246 -14.55 -0.62 7.09
CA TYR A 246 -14.45 -0.53 8.54
C TYR A 246 -13.22 0.29 8.95
N TYR A 247 -12.08 0.06 8.31
CA TYR A 247 -10.86 0.80 8.62
C TYR A 247 -10.94 2.27 8.20
N GLY A 248 -11.54 2.56 7.05
CA GLY A 248 -11.85 3.92 6.60
C GLY A 248 -12.74 4.67 7.61
N ALA A 249 -13.77 4.01 8.16
CA ALA A 249 -14.60 4.59 9.21
C ALA A 249 -13.80 4.99 10.45
N LEU A 250 -12.86 4.14 10.89
CA LEU A 250 -11.98 4.43 12.02
C LEU A 250 -11.08 5.64 11.75
N ILE A 251 -10.48 5.73 10.55
CA ILE A 251 -9.63 6.86 10.15
C ILE A 251 -10.45 8.16 10.09
N VAL A 252 -11.63 8.15 9.45
CA VAL A 252 -12.51 9.33 9.38
C VAL A 252 -12.91 9.79 10.78
N ALA A 253 -13.28 8.88 11.67
CA ALA A 253 -13.62 9.20 13.05
C ALA A 253 -12.41 9.80 13.80
N ALA A 254 -11.22 9.21 13.64
CA ALA A 254 -9.98 9.71 14.25
C ALA A 254 -9.63 11.13 13.78
N VAL A 255 -9.72 11.40 12.47
CA VAL A 255 -9.55 12.75 11.90
C VAL A 255 -10.60 13.72 12.44
N ASN A 256 -11.82 13.25 12.73
CA ASN A 256 -12.88 14.02 13.37
C ASN A 256 -12.76 14.13 14.90
N GLY A 257 -11.61 13.76 15.47
CA GLY A 257 -11.32 13.97 16.89
C GLY A 257 -12.01 12.97 17.82
N VAL A 258 -12.56 11.88 17.28
CA VAL A 258 -13.12 10.80 18.11
C VAL A 258 -11.98 10.15 18.90
N GLU A 259 -12.13 10.14 20.22
CA GLU A 259 -11.15 9.57 21.14
C GLU A 259 -10.90 8.09 20.86
N LYS A 260 -9.63 7.65 20.98
CA LYS A 260 -9.20 6.27 20.82
C LYS A 260 -10.08 5.23 21.53
N LYS A 261 -10.50 5.52 22.77
CA LYS A 261 -11.40 4.63 23.53
C LYS A 261 -12.72 4.37 22.80
N LYS A 262 -13.28 5.39 22.14
CA LYS A 262 -14.52 5.28 21.35
C LYS A 262 -14.28 4.61 20.00
N LEU A 263 -13.11 4.82 19.38
CA LEU A 263 -12.70 4.11 18.16
C LEU A 263 -12.61 2.59 18.40
N LEU A 264 -12.12 2.19 19.56
CA LEU A 264 -11.93 0.79 19.97
C LEU A 264 -13.15 0.20 20.70
N ASP A 265 -14.26 0.93 20.77
CA ASP A 265 -15.48 0.42 21.39
C ASP A 265 -16.10 -0.67 20.50
N LYS A 266 -16.54 -1.77 21.11
CA LYS A 266 -17.22 -2.88 20.40
C LYS A 266 -18.49 -2.43 19.68
N ASP A 267 -19.10 -1.33 20.13
CA ASP A 267 -20.32 -0.77 19.57
C ASP A 267 -20.00 0.32 18.52
N PHE A 268 -18.73 0.56 18.15
CA PHE A 268 -18.34 1.56 17.15
C PHE A 268 -19.10 1.37 15.83
N TYR A 269 -19.10 0.15 15.29
CA TYR A 269 -19.79 -0.14 14.02
C TYR A 269 -21.31 0.12 14.12
N THR A 270 -21.94 -0.26 15.23
CA THR A 270 -23.36 -0.01 15.47
C THR A 270 -23.67 1.47 15.65
N THR A 271 -22.78 2.20 16.34
CA THR A 271 -22.89 3.65 16.59
C THR A 271 -22.84 4.43 15.28
N TYR A 272 -21.97 4.03 14.35
CA TYR A 272 -21.79 4.68 13.06
C TYR A 272 -22.44 3.91 11.91
N LYS A 273 -23.48 3.12 12.19
CA LYS A 273 -24.12 2.22 11.21
C LYS A 273 -24.56 2.92 9.93
N GLU A 274 -25.01 4.18 10.05
CA GLU A 274 -25.45 5.01 8.93
C GLU A 274 -24.34 5.22 7.88
N TRP A 275 -23.06 5.27 8.29
CA TRP A 275 -21.94 5.44 7.36
C TRP A 275 -21.71 4.22 6.47
N PHE A 276 -22.22 3.05 6.87
CA PHE A 276 -22.09 1.80 6.13
C PHE A 276 -23.31 1.49 5.26
N GLY A 277 -24.35 2.35 5.29
CA GLY A 277 -25.63 2.07 4.64
C GLY A 277 -26.19 0.68 4.96
N ASP A 278 -26.90 0.10 3.99
CA ASP A 278 -27.60 -1.17 4.16
C ASP A 278 -26.69 -2.41 4.05
N THR A 279 -25.44 -2.24 3.58
CA THR A 279 -24.54 -3.38 3.36
C THR A 279 -23.79 -3.74 4.64
N ALA A 280 -24.19 -4.85 5.27
CA ALA A 280 -23.52 -5.38 6.45
C ALA A 280 -22.06 -5.78 6.18
N LEU A 281 -21.22 -5.67 7.21
CA LEU A 281 -19.86 -6.17 7.20
C LEU A 281 -19.83 -7.69 7.10
N HIS A 282 -18.83 -8.20 6.40
CA HIS A 282 -18.50 -9.61 6.37
C HIS A 282 -18.25 -10.11 7.81
N PRO A 283 -18.72 -11.32 8.19
CA PRO A 283 -18.59 -11.86 9.55
C PRO A 283 -17.17 -11.78 10.16
N ASP A 284 -16.14 -12.11 9.38
CA ASP A 284 -14.73 -12.01 9.84
C ASP A 284 -14.34 -10.57 10.24
N ILE A 285 -14.80 -9.56 9.50
CA ILE A 285 -14.55 -8.15 9.79
C ILE A 285 -15.42 -7.67 10.95
N GLN A 286 -16.67 -8.14 11.03
CA GLN A 286 -17.53 -7.90 12.19
C GLN A 286 -16.92 -8.46 13.48
N ASN A 287 -16.27 -9.63 13.42
CA ASN A 287 -15.57 -10.21 14.57
C ASN A 287 -14.41 -9.31 15.04
N ILE A 288 -13.65 -8.73 14.11
CA ILE A 288 -12.63 -7.72 14.42
C ILE A 288 -13.28 -6.48 15.04
N ALA A 289 -14.36 -5.97 14.45
CA ALA A 289 -15.09 -4.80 14.97
C ALA A 289 -15.64 -5.02 16.39
N ASN A 290 -15.97 -6.27 16.73
CA ASN A 290 -16.39 -6.68 18.07
C ASN A 290 -15.22 -6.86 19.06
N GLY A 291 -13.99 -6.52 18.65
CA GLY A 291 -12.82 -6.49 19.53
C GLY A 291 -11.98 -7.77 19.52
N SER A 292 -12.04 -8.62 18.49
CA SER A 292 -11.24 -9.85 18.46
C SER A 292 -9.75 -9.58 18.68
N TYR A 293 -9.22 -8.45 18.21
CA TYR A 293 -7.82 -8.03 18.38
C TYR A 293 -7.37 -7.78 19.84
N GLN A 294 -8.28 -7.69 20.82
CA GLN A 294 -7.96 -7.40 22.23
C GLN A 294 -7.38 -8.64 22.96
N LYS A 295 -6.24 -9.14 22.46
CA LYS A 295 -5.55 -10.36 22.93
C LYS A 295 -4.14 -10.02 23.42
N GLY A 296 -3.49 -10.98 24.07
CA GLY A 296 -2.08 -10.88 24.52
C GLY A 296 -1.02 -10.96 23.41
N GLY A 297 -1.31 -10.51 22.18
CA GLY A 297 -0.36 -10.49 21.07
C GLY A 297 -0.09 -11.84 20.40
N TYR A 298 1.14 -12.04 19.93
CA TYR A 298 1.51 -13.18 19.09
C TYR A 298 1.17 -14.54 19.72
N ASP A 299 1.49 -14.76 20.99
CA ASP A 299 1.23 -16.05 21.65
C ASP A 299 -0.27 -16.34 21.85
N LYS A 300 -1.12 -15.34 21.66
CA LYS A 300 -2.59 -15.46 21.71
C LYS A 300 -3.24 -15.42 20.32
N GLY A 301 -2.44 -15.58 19.25
CA GLY A 301 -2.95 -15.78 17.90
C GLY A 301 -2.94 -14.55 17.00
N ILE A 302 -2.42 -13.40 17.44
CA ILE A 302 -2.24 -12.24 16.55
C ILE A 302 -1.16 -12.54 15.52
N ARG A 303 -1.43 -12.29 14.23
CA ARG A 303 -0.52 -12.56 13.11
C ARG A 303 -0.54 -11.37 12.15
N GLY A 304 0.60 -10.74 11.89
CA GLY A 304 0.74 -9.75 10.82
C GLY A 304 1.17 -10.46 9.53
N LYS A 305 0.21 -10.83 8.68
CA LYS A 305 0.44 -11.62 7.46
C LYS A 305 -0.29 -11.01 6.27
N GLY A 306 0.04 -11.47 5.07
CA GLY A 306 -0.57 -11.05 3.80
C GLY A 306 -2.09 -11.24 3.66
N TYR A 307 -2.76 -11.92 4.60
CA TYR A 307 -4.22 -12.07 4.60
C TYR A 307 -4.88 -10.87 5.30
N ILE A 308 -5.84 -10.22 4.62
CA ILE A 308 -6.37 -8.93 5.06
C ILE A 308 -7.02 -8.93 6.45
N VAL A 309 -7.63 -10.04 6.86
CA VAL A 309 -8.24 -10.18 8.20
C VAL A 309 -7.15 -10.23 9.27
N ASP A 310 -6.07 -10.98 9.03
CA ASP A 310 -4.94 -11.10 9.94
C ASP A 310 -4.21 -9.75 10.07
N ALA A 311 -3.93 -9.08 8.95
CA ALA A 311 -3.29 -7.77 8.92
C ALA A 311 -4.11 -6.69 9.68
N LEU A 312 -5.42 -6.63 9.44
CA LEU A 312 -6.30 -5.69 10.14
C LEU A 312 -6.36 -5.99 11.65
N GLU A 313 -6.52 -7.26 12.04
CA GLU A 313 -6.54 -7.66 13.45
C GLU A 313 -5.22 -7.31 14.16
N ALA A 314 -4.08 -7.54 13.49
CA ALA A 314 -2.75 -7.23 14.02
C ALA A 314 -2.51 -5.72 14.18
N ALA A 315 -2.88 -4.91 13.20
CA ALA A 315 -2.75 -3.46 13.29
C ALA A 315 -3.63 -2.86 14.40
N LEU A 316 -4.87 -3.34 14.55
CA LEU A 316 -5.75 -2.91 15.63
C LEU A 316 -5.30 -3.42 17.01
N TRP A 317 -4.69 -4.60 17.09
CA TRP A 317 -4.05 -5.06 18.31
C TRP A 317 -2.89 -4.14 18.71
N ALA A 318 -2.04 -3.76 17.76
CA ALA A 318 -0.96 -2.82 18.02
C ALA A 318 -1.52 -1.48 18.50
N PHE A 319 -2.53 -0.93 17.83
CA PHE A 319 -3.20 0.32 18.24
C PHE A 319 -3.87 0.23 19.63
N TRP A 320 -4.52 -0.88 19.95
CA TRP A 320 -5.11 -1.09 21.26
C TRP A 320 -4.05 -1.20 22.39
N SER A 321 -2.88 -1.76 22.11
CA SER A 321 -1.85 -2.08 23.11
C SER A 321 -0.68 -1.09 23.19
N ASP A 322 -0.66 -0.06 22.34
CA ASP A 322 0.47 0.88 22.18
C ASP A 322 0.69 1.88 23.34
N LYS A 323 -0.10 1.80 24.42
CA LYS A 323 -0.02 2.68 25.59
C LYS A 323 -0.08 4.18 25.26
N ASP A 324 -0.85 4.53 24.23
CA ASP A 324 -1.02 5.90 23.74
C ASP A 324 0.30 6.52 23.24
N SER A 325 1.19 5.68 22.71
CA SER A 325 2.47 6.05 22.12
C SER A 325 2.60 5.47 20.72
N PHE A 326 2.74 6.34 19.72
CA PHE A 326 2.98 5.90 18.34
C PHE A 326 4.20 4.98 18.24
N ARG A 327 5.28 5.33 18.94
CA ARG A 327 6.54 4.56 18.97
C ARG A 327 6.32 3.15 19.49
N ASP A 328 5.61 3.00 20.61
CA ASP A 328 5.35 1.68 21.21
C ASP A 328 4.51 0.80 20.28
N GLY A 329 3.49 1.36 19.65
CA GLY A 329 2.59 0.61 18.79
C GLY A 329 3.19 0.23 17.45
N VAL A 330 3.91 1.14 16.79
CA VAL A 330 4.56 0.81 15.51
C VAL A 330 5.64 -0.25 15.71
N LEU A 331 6.40 -0.18 16.81
CA LEU A 331 7.37 -1.23 17.16
C LEU A 331 6.68 -2.53 17.52
N ALA A 332 5.52 -2.50 18.18
CA ALA A 332 4.73 -3.71 18.45
C ALA A 332 4.26 -4.38 17.14
N ALA A 333 3.78 -3.59 16.18
CA ALA A 333 3.36 -4.05 14.86
C ALA A 333 4.52 -4.68 14.08
N VAL A 334 5.63 -3.96 13.88
CA VAL A 334 6.82 -4.45 13.16
C VAL A 334 7.37 -5.72 13.79
N ASN A 335 7.49 -5.77 15.12
CA ASN A 335 8.10 -6.91 15.77
C ASN A 335 7.24 -8.17 15.73
N LEU A 336 5.97 -8.14 15.30
CA LEU A 336 5.19 -9.36 15.06
C LEU A 336 5.88 -10.29 14.04
N GLY A 337 6.69 -9.74 13.14
CA GLY A 337 7.34 -10.49 12.07
C GLY A 337 6.38 -10.82 10.93
N ASP A 338 6.85 -11.66 10.02
CA ASP A 338 6.19 -12.05 8.78
C ASP A 338 6.01 -10.85 7.83
N ASP A 339 4.82 -10.23 7.81
CA ASP A 339 4.47 -9.13 6.89
C ASP A 339 4.51 -7.79 7.65
N THR A 340 5.73 -7.31 7.86
CA THR A 340 6.05 -6.32 8.89
C THR A 340 5.83 -4.88 8.47
N ASP A 341 6.21 -4.54 7.23
CA ASP A 341 5.93 -3.24 6.60
C ASP A 341 4.42 -3.02 6.51
N THR A 342 3.65 -3.96 5.97
CA THR A 342 2.21 -3.78 5.82
C THR A 342 1.50 -3.64 7.16
N THR A 343 1.81 -4.50 8.13
CA THR A 343 1.15 -4.43 9.44
C THR A 343 1.45 -3.09 10.14
N ALA A 344 2.68 -2.58 10.01
CA ALA A 344 3.10 -1.32 10.60
C ALA A 344 2.57 -0.10 9.84
N ALA A 345 2.49 -0.16 8.51
CA ALA A 345 1.90 0.88 7.66
C ALA A 345 0.41 1.02 7.96
N ILE A 346 -0.33 -0.09 8.06
CA ILE A 346 -1.74 -0.08 8.48
C ILE A 346 -1.83 0.58 9.85
N TYR A 347 -1.13 0.09 10.89
CA TYR A 347 -1.11 0.74 12.22
C TYR A 347 -0.84 2.25 12.12
N GLY A 348 0.16 2.63 11.35
CA GLY A 348 0.62 4.00 11.16
C GLY A 348 -0.46 4.94 10.63
N GLN A 349 -1.31 4.46 9.71
CA GLN A 349 -2.43 5.24 9.19
C GLN A 349 -3.40 5.69 10.30
N LEU A 350 -3.89 4.76 11.12
CA LEU A 350 -4.88 5.07 12.16
C LEU A 350 -4.26 5.75 13.38
N ALA A 351 -3.11 5.25 13.85
CA ALA A 351 -2.41 5.84 14.99
C ALA A 351 -1.99 7.28 14.67
N GLY A 352 -1.50 7.52 13.46
CA GLY A 352 -1.18 8.85 12.95
C GLY A 352 -2.39 9.79 12.88
N ALA A 353 -3.55 9.30 12.40
CA ALA A 353 -4.79 10.07 12.41
C ALA A 353 -5.30 10.39 13.83
N CYS A 354 -5.09 9.46 14.77
CA CYS A 354 -5.55 9.57 16.16
C CYS A 354 -4.67 10.51 17.00
N TYR A 355 -3.35 10.37 16.93
CA TYR A 355 -2.41 11.15 17.73
C TYR A 355 -1.97 12.46 17.04
N GLY A 356 -2.00 12.48 15.70
CA GLY A 356 -1.52 13.58 14.89
C GLY A 356 0.00 13.59 14.70
N TYR A 357 0.45 14.37 13.70
CA TYR A 357 1.84 14.47 13.27
C TYR A 357 2.79 14.87 14.41
N ASN A 358 2.40 15.84 15.22
CA ASN A 358 3.22 16.35 16.33
C ASN A 358 3.51 15.30 17.42
N ALA A 359 2.79 14.18 17.44
CA ALA A 359 3.01 13.08 18.38
C ALA A 359 3.90 11.95 17.80
N LEU A 360 4.28 12.05 16.52
CA LEU A 360 5.17 11.09 15.89
C LEU A 360 6.63 11.35 16.31
N PRO A 361 7.49 10.31 16.40
CA PRO A 361 8.91 10.49 16.75
C PRO A 361 9.64 11.36 15.71
N GLU A 362 10.11 12.54 16.11
CA GLU A 362 10.76 13.51 15.22
C GLU A 362 12.02 12.94 14.58
N GLU A 363 12.80 12.18 15.36
CA GLU A 363 14.03 11.51 14.94
C GLU A 363 13.83 10.47 13.83
N TRP A 364 12.59 9.98 13.64
CA TRP A 364 12.24 9.06 12.56
C TRP A 364 11.53 9.79 11.42
N THR A 365 10.57 10.66 11.73
CA THR A 365 9.82 11.40 10.71
C THR A 365 10.72 12.30 9.86
N THR A 366 11.79 12.86 10.42
CA THR A 366 12.79 13.66 9.68
C THR A 366 13.58 12.86 8.65
N GLN A 367 13.58 11.53 8.74
CA GLN A 367 14.33 10.65 7.86
C GLN A 367 13.50 10.09 6.72
N ILE A 368 12.17 10.30 6.74
CA ILE A 368 11.28 9.76 5.72
C ILE A 368 11.60 10.38 4.36
N TYR A 369 11.83 9.51 3.37
CA TYR A 369 12.07 9.94 2.00
C TYR A 369 10.87 10.74 1.49
N ALA A 370 11.16 11.86 0.81
CA ALA A 370 10.17 12.79 0.27
C ALA A 370 9.11 13.29 1.27
N LYS A 371 9.45 13.36 2.57
CA LYS A 371 8.57 13.87 3.65
C LYS A 371 7.84 15.17 3.29
N GLU A 372 8.53 16.14 2.70
CA GLU A 372 7.93 17.43 2.32
C GLU A 372 6.88 17.31 1.20
N PHE A 373 7.06 16.36 0.28
CA PHE A 373 6.05 16.04 -0.73
C PHE A 373 4.80 15.41 -0.08
N ILE A 374 4.98 14.46 0.85
CA ILE A 374 3.88 13.85 1.60
C ILE A 374 3.12 14.92 2.43
N HIS A 375 3.85 15.86 3.03
CA HIS A 375 3.24 17.00 3.73
C HIS A 375 2.40 17.87 2.81
N CYS A 376 2.87 18.12 1.60
CA CYS A 376 2.12 18.91 0.65
C CYS A 376 0.86 18.19 0.15
N LEU A 377 0.96 16.90 -0.19
CA LEU A 377 -0.21 16.09 -0.54
C LEU A 377 -1.26 16.12 0.57
N SER A 378 -0.83 16.02 1.82
CA SER A 378 -1.74 16.12 2.97
C SER A 378 -2.44 17.48 3.07
N LYS A 379 -1.76 18.58 2.75
CA LYS A 379 -2.37 19.92 2.69
C LYS A 379 -3.41 20.00 1.58
N TRP A 380 -3.09 19.47 0.40
CA TRP A 380 -4.02 19.40 -0.73
C TRP A 380 -5.24 18.53 -0.42
N ILE A 381 -5.04 17.34 0.16
CA ILE A 381 -6.13 16.48 0.65
C ILE A 381 -7.03 17.24 1.63
N THR A 382 -6.43 17.97 2.58
CA THR A 382 -7.20 18.74 3.57
C THR A 382 -8.00 19.86 2.90
N TYR A 383 -7.37 20.60 1.98
CA TYR A 383 -8.00 21.68 1.25
C TYR A 383 -9.16 21.18 0.37
N GLU A 384 -8.91 20.23 -0.51
CA GLU A 384 -9.91 19.67 -1.42
C GLU A 384 -11.04 19.01 -0.61
N GLY A 385 -10.71 18.23 0.43
CA GLY A 385 -11.70 17.63 1.33
C GLY A 385 -12.54 18.65 2.11
N THR A 386 -12.00 19.85 2.37
CA THR A 386 -12.74 20.93 3.03
C THR A 386 -13.84 21.49 2.14
N ILE A 387 -13.57 21.62 0.84
CA ILE A 387 -14.46 22.26 -0.15
C ILE A 387 -15.30 21.28 -0.96
N TRP A 388 -14.96 19.98 -0.89
CA TRP A 388 -15.66 18.91 -1.58
C TRP A 388 -17.09 18.75 -1.07
N SER A 389 -18.00 18.48 -2.00
CA SER A 389 -19.38 18.13 -1.70
C SER A 389 -19.92 17.14 -2.75
N PRO A 390 -20.85 16.24 -2.37
CA PRO A 390 -21.43 15.27 -3.30
C PRO A 390 -22.08 15.94 -4.52
N GLU A 391 -22.68 17.12 -4.35
CA GLU A 391 -23.33 17.90 -5.41
C GLU A 391 -22.36 18.48 -6.45
N LYS A 392 -21.09 18.71 -6.07
CA LYS A 392 -20.04 19.22 -6.96
C LYS A 392 -19.28 18.08 -7.65
N ALA A 393 -19.33 16.88 -7.08
CA ALA A 393 -18.72 15.71 -7.68
C ALA A 393 -19.44 15.36 -8.98
N LYS A 394 -18.73 15.38 -10.11
CA LYS A 394 -19.23 14.75 -11.33
C LYS A 394 -19.46 13.28 -10.98
N PRO A 395 -20.68 12.73 -11.14
CA PRO A 395 -20.99 11.44 -10.56
C PRO A 395 -20.08 10.38 -11.19
N PRO A 396 -19.24 9.68 -10.41
CA PRO A 396 -18.65 8.46 -10.91
C PRO A 396 -19.82 7.54 -11.29
N ASN A 397 -19.75 6.88 -12.44
CA ASN A 397 -20.71 5.85 -12.76
C ASN A 397 -20.37 4.59 -11.93
N ILE A 398 -20.66 4.64 -10.62
CA ILE A 398 -20.39 3.57 -9.64
C ILE A 398 -21.24 2.32 -9.94
N SER A 399 -22.24 2.42 -10.85
CA SER A 399 -23.08 1.28 -11.24
C SER A 399 -22.23 0.10 -11.71
N ASN A 400 -21.08 0.36 -12.35
CA ASN A 400 -20.22 -0.68 -12.91
C ASN A 400 -19.21 -1.26 -11.90
N ILE A 401 -18.97 -0.59 -10.77
CA ILE A 401 -18.17 -1.14 -9.67
C ILE A 401 -19.03 -2.07 -8.80
N THR A 402 -20.31 -1.73 -8.64
CA THR A 402 -21.28 -2.45 -7.80
C THR A 402 -22.05 -3.55 -8.54
N ALA A 403 -22.07 -3.55 -9.88
CA ALA A 403 -22.72 -4.59 -10.68
C ALA A 403 -22.10 -6.00 -10.50
N SER A 404 -20.89 -6.08 -9.94
CA SER A 404 -20.26 -7.32 -9.49
C SER A 404 -20.41 -7.55 -7.98
N LYS A 405 -21.51 -7.08 -7.35
CA LYS A 405 -21.89 -7.56 -6.01
C LYS A 405 -21.88 -9.10 -6.05
N PRO A 406 -21.09 -9.77 -5.19
CA PRO A 406 -21.13 -11.22 -5.09
C PRO A 406 -22.56 -11.64 -4.81
N ARG A 407 -23.11 -12.57 -5.61
CA ARG A 407 -24.46 -13.10 -5.38
C ARG A 407 -24.54 -13.57 -3.92
N GLU A 408 -25.51 -13.06 -3.18
CA GLU A 408 -25.88 -13.63 -1.89
C GLU A 408 -26.10 -15.13 -2.09
N GLN A 409 -25.46 -15.95 -1.26
CA GLN A 409 -25.71 -17.39 -1.23
C GLN A 409 -27.17 -17.59 -0.83
N GLY A 410 -28.03 -17.77 -1.83
CA GLY A 410 -29.44 -18.04 -1.66
C GLY A 410 -29.68 -19.29 -0.84
N GLU A 411 -30.63 -19.16 0.08
CA GLU A 411 -31.19 -20.18 0.95
C GLU A 411 -31.41 -21.51 0.22
N ILE A 412 -30.83 -22.59 0.76
CA ILE A 412 -31.17 -23.96 0.34
C ILE A 412 -32.54 -24.29 0.95
N GLY A 413 -33.60 -23.85 0.28
CA GLY A 413 -34.96 -24.33 0.45
C GLY A 413 -35.09 -25.73 -0.17
N GLY A 414 -35.48 -26.69 0.65
CA GLY A 414 -35.54 -28.09 0.28
C GLY A 414 -36.63 -28.43 -0.73
N ASP A 415 -36.33 -29.41 -1.58
CA ASP A 415 -37.35 -30.31 -2.10
C ASP A 415 -36.82 -31.75 -2.17
N ARG A 416 -37.70 -32.70 -1.85
CA ARG A 416 -37.35 -34.10 -1.59
C ARG A 416 -37.53 -34.98 -2.83
N SER A 417 -36.57 -35.91 -2.95
CA SER A 417 -36.71 -37.33 -3.34
C SER A 417 -36.79 -37.74 -4.83
N PRO A 418 -36.53 -39.04 -5.19
CA PRO A 418 -36.04 -40.17 -4.35
C PRO A 418 -34.90 -41.04 -4.95
N ALA A 419 -34.14 -41.62 -4.02
CA ALA A 419 -33.62 -43.00 -3.96
C ALA A 419 -32.85 -43.63 -5.16
N ALA A 420 -31.58 -43.97 -4.90
CA ALA A 420 -31.05 -45.29 -5.22
C ALA A 420 -30.06 -45.74 -4.14
N GLU A 421 -30.49 -46.70 -3.33
CA GLU A 421 -29.69 -47.43 -2.35
C GLU A 421 -28.54 -48.19 -3.02
N ARG A 422 -27.34 -48.15 -2.43
CA ARG A 422 -26.45 -49.34 -2.37
C ARG A 422 -25.39 -49.24 -1.27
N LYS A 423 -25.74 -49.88 -0.16
CA LYS A 423 -24.92 -50.67 0.78
C LYS A 423 -23.41 -50.40 0.81
N GLN A 424 -22.96 -49.94 1.99
CA GLN A 424 -21.62 -50.17 2.52
C GLN A 424 -21.27 -51.67 2.45
N LYS A 425 -20.16 -51.98 1.78
CA LYS A 425 -19.30 -53.11 2.12
C LYS A 425 -17.87 -52.60 2.15
N SER A 426 -17.23 -52.85 3.29
CA SER A 426 -15.81 -52.74 3.53
C SER A 426 -15.01 -53.59 2.54
N SER A 427 -13.90 -53.05 2.03
CA SER A 427 -12.61 -53.74 2.04
C SER A 427 -11.50 -52.83 1.54
N SER A 428 -10.46 -52.74 2.35
CA SER A 428 -9.09 -52.36 2.00
C SER A 428 -8.66 -52.81 0.60
N ALA A 429 -8.59 -51.89 -0.36
CA ALA A 429 -7.80 -52.01 -1.60
C ALA A 429 -8.01 -50.74 -2.46
N ALA A 430 -7.62 -49.56 -1.96
CA ALA A 430 -7.55 -48.35 -2.80
C ALA A 430 -6.55 -47.30 -2.28
N GLN A 431 -5.56 -47.73 -1.50
CA GLN A 431 -4.40 -46.91 -1.09
C GLN A 431 -3.09 -47.49 -1.64
N LYS A 432 -3.15 -48.21 -2.76
CA LYS A 432 -1.99 -48.87 -3.38
C LYS A 432 -1.75 -48.53 -4.84
N GLU A 433 -2.40 -47.50 -5.39
CA GLU A 433 -2.27 -47.16 -6.81
C GLU A 433 -1.91 -45.69 -7.10
N THR A 434 -1.32 -44.99 -6.11
CA THR A 434 -0.76 -43.63 -6.31
C THR A 434 0.62 -43.48 -5.68
N ALA A 435 1.40 -44.59 -5.62
CA ALA A 435 2.78 -44.60 -5.16
C ALA A 435 3.78 -45.23 -6.16
N GLU A 436 3.32 -45.67 -7.34
CA GLU A 436 4.18 -46.32 -8.36
C GLU A 436 4.33 -45.53 -9.67
N LYS A 437 4.08 -44.21 -9.67
CA LYS A 437 4.37 -43.34 -10.83
C LYS A 437 5.43 -42.26 -10.58
N ILE A 438 6.22 -42.37 -9.51
CA ILE A 438 7.33 -41.44 -9.19
C ILE A 438 8.69 -42.18 -9.07
N SER A 439 8.82 -43.40 -9.61
CA SER A 439 10.09 -44.17 -9.54
C SER A 439 10.84 -44.31 -10.88
N GLU A 440 10.46 -43.60 -11.95
CA GLU A 440 11.13 -43.71 -13.25
C GLU A 440 11.82 -42.44 -13.80
N SER A 441 11.83 -41.29 -13.11
CA SER A 441 12.60 -40.11 -13.58
C SER A 441 13.91 -39.81 -12.83
N THR A 442 14.26 -40.58 -11.79
CA THR A 442 15.49 -40.36 -10.99
C THR A 442 16.63 -41.35 -11.30
N LYS A 443 16.70 -41.84 -12.53
CA LYS A 443 17.86 -42.56 -13.05
C LYS A 443 18.17 -42.08 -14.46
N MET A 444 18.79 -40.91 -14.54
CA MET A 444 19.75 -40.50 -15.58
C MET A 444 20.15 -39.08 -15.23
N HIS A 445 21.39 -38.89 -14.81
CA HIS A 445 22.24 -37.68 -14.84
C HIS A 445 23.19 -37.67 -13.62
N GLY A 446 24.15 -38.60 -13.67
CA GLY A 446 25.40 -38.47 -12.96
C GLY A 446 26.53 -38.51 -13.98
N LYS A 447 27.32 -37.43 -14.00
CA LYS A 447 28.54 -37.15 -14.80
C LYS A 447 28.31 -36.48 -16.15
N LEU A 448 28.53 -35.17 -16.19
CA LEU A 448 29.56 -34.53 -17.01
C LEU A 448 29.75 -33.08 -16.53
N HIS A 449 30.89 -32.83 -15.88
CA HIS A 449 31.46 -31.49 -15.75
C HIS A 449 32.22 -31.19 -17.06
N VAL A 450 32.05 -30.00 -17.63
CA VAL A 450 33.11 -29.00 -17.92
C VAL A 450 32.52 -27.88 -18.80
N ASN A 451 32.78 -26.64 -18.37
CA ASN A 451 32.79 -25.34 -19.06
C ASN A 451 31.57 -24.87 -19.87
N ASP A 452 30.95 -23.79 -19.38
CA ASP A 452 30.33 -22.79 -20.25
C ASP A 452 30.59 -21.38 -19.71
N ALA A 453 31.71 -20.83 -20.14
CA ALA A 453 32.03 -19.41 -20.11
C ALA A 453 31.87 -18.86 -21.52
N GLU A 454 30.65 -18.89 -22.08
CA GLU A 454 30.43 -18.38 -23.45
C GLU A 454 28.97 -17.98 -23.73
N LEU A 455 28.37 -17.16 -22.87
CA LEU A 455 27.06 -16.52 -23.16
C LEU A 455 26.97 -15.06 -22.66
N ARG A 456 28.12 -14.39 -22.56
CA ARG A 456 28.22 -12.93 -22.33
C ARG A 456 29.07 -12.28 -23.42
N THR A 457 28.61 -12.31 -24.66
CA THR A 457 29.01 -11.34 -25.69
C THR A 457 28.02 -11.43 -26.84
N ARG A 458 27.15 -10.42 -26.97
CA ARG A 458 26.60 -9.86 -28.23
C ARG A 458 25.38 -9.01 -27.93
N SER A 459 25.62 -7.72 -27.69
CA SER A 459 24.86 -6.62 -28.28
C SER A 459 25.32 -5.33 -27.60
N ARG A 460 26.31 -4.67 -28.19
CA ARG A 460 26.58 -3.24 -28.06
C ARG A 460 27.60 -2.89 -29.14
N THR A 461 27.09 -2.34 -30.24
CA THR A 461 27.90 -1.68 -31.26
C THR A 461 27.34 -0.29 -31.47
N PHE A 462 28.21 0.69 -31.17
CA PHE A 462 28.34 2.02 -31.73
C PHE A 462 27.19 3.02 -31.58
N THR A 463 27.45 4.06 -30.77
CA THR A 463 27.40 5.46 -31.22
C THR A 463 28.45 6.27 -30.43
N GLU A 464 29.12 7.15 -31.14
CA GLU A 464 30.32 7.91 -30.75
C GLU A 464 30.00 9.04 -29.74
N ALA A 465 30.98 9.40 -28.90
CA ALA A 465 31.02 10.64 -28.15
C ALA A 465 32.41 11.30 -28.29
N PRO A 466 32.52 12.63 -28.40
CA PRO A 466 33.76 13.32 -28.74
C PRO A 466 34.62 13.71 -27.53
N GLU A 467 35.80 14.22 -27.88
CA GLU A 467 37.04 14.43 -27.13
C GLU A 467 37.01 15.31 -25.86
N SER A 468 38.08 15.07 -25.08
CA SER A 468 38.86 16.02 -24.25
C SER A 468 38.55 16.12 -22.75
N LEU A 469 39.52 15.68 -21.92
CA LEU A 469 40.38 16.58 -21.14
C LEU A 469 41.55 15.79 -20.51
N LYS A 470 42.77 16.32 -20.67
CA LYS A 470 44.00 15.84 -20.06
C LYS A 470 44.12 16.37 -18.63
N LEU A 471 44.55 15.52 -17.69
CA LEU A 471 45.06 15.94 -16.36
C LEU A 471 46.59 15.76 -16.32
N PRO A 472 47.34 16.67 -15.66
CA PRO A 472 48.81 16.59 -15.56
C PRO A 472 49.27 15.69 -14.40
N PRO A 473 50.57 15.28 -14.36
CA PRO A 473 51.10 14.35 -13.37
C PRO A 473 51.63 15.06 -12.11
N ASP A 474 51.40 14.46 -10.94
CA ASP A 474 51.97 14.91 -9.66
C ASP A 474 53.25 14.15 -9.28
N ASP A 475 54.16 14.92 -8.69
CA ASP A 475 55.53 14.59 -8.29
C ASP A 475 55.64 13.81 -6.96
N LYS A 476 56.63 12.91 -6.96
CA LYS A 476 57.51 12.36 -5.90
C LYS A 476 57.28 12.67 -4.39
N LEU A 477 57.05 11.57 -3.63
CA LEU A 477 57.77 11.04 -2.42
C LEU A 477 57.91 11.89 -1.13
N PRO A 478 58.25 11.33 0.09
CA PRO A 478 58.72 9.97 0.41
C PRO A 478 58.13 9.27 1.67
N SER A 479 58.58 8.02 1.80
CA SER A 479 58.58 7.05 2.91
C SER A 479 58.73 7.53 4.35
N ASN A 480 58.09 6.80 5.29
CA ASN A 480 58.77 6.32 6.50
C ASN A 480 58.13 5.05 7.09
N ARG A 481 59.00 4.07 7.38
CA ARG A 481 58.73 2.86 8.19
C ARG A 481 59.04 3.17 9.65
N THR A 482 58.26 2.63 10.59
CA THR A 482 58.80 2.07 11.86
C THR A 482 57.86 1.00 12.43
N ASN A 483 58.50 -0.05 12.92
CA ASN A 483 57.97 -1.26 13.56
C ASN A 483 57.31 -1.00 14.92
N SER A 484 56.37 -1.86 15.32
CA SER A 484 56.48 -2.61 16.58
C SER A 484 55.52 -3.80 16.62
N ALA A 485 56.09 -4.99 16.79
CA ALA A 485 55.41 -6.24 17.08
C ALA A 485 55.07 -6.34 18.58
N GLY A 486 53.96 -7.01 18.91
CA GLY A 486 53.61 -7.46 20.25
C GLY A 486 52.71 -8.69 20.16
N LYS A 487 53.30 -9.87 20.35
CA LYS A 487 52.63 -11.16 20.55
C LYS A 487 51.89 -11.17 21.88
N TYR A 488 50.78 -11.91 22.00
CA TYR A 488 50.59 -12.96 23.01
C TYR A 488 49.37 -13.83 22.68
N ASP A 489 49.61 -15.14 22.61
CA ASP A 489 48.63 -16.23 22.52
C ASP A 489 47.78 -16.36 23.79
N SER A 490 46.55 -16.87 23.67
CA SER A 490 46.18 -18.24 24.11
C SER A 490 44.73 -18.40 24.63
N ALA A 491 44.18 -19.56 24.28
CA ALA A 491 43.22 -20.39 25.02
C ALA A 491 41.69 -20.14 24.91
N CYS A 492 41.09 -21.05 24.14
CA CYS A 492 39.71 -21.57 24.18
C CYS A 492 39.39 -22.21 25.56
N PRO A 493 38.12 -22.49 25.95
CA PRO A 493 37.44 -23.63 25.35
C PRO A 493 35.93 -23.47 25.08
N ARG A 494 35.50 -24.23 24.08
CA ARG A 494 34.13 -24.69 23.83
C ARG A 494 33.54 -25.40 25.05
N THR A 495 32.26 -25.20 25.29
CA THR A 495 31.39 -26.23 25.87
C THR A 495 30.11 -26.36 25.03
N SER A 496 29.82 -27.60 24.69
CA SER A 496 28.60 -28.10 24.07
C SER A 496 27.49 -28.25 25.10
N LYS A 497 26.28 -27.79 24.78
CA LYS A 497 25.03 -28.53 24.93
C LYS A 497 23.92 -27.86 24.14
#